data_AF-A0A4V6X6H1-F1
#
_entry.id   AF-A0A4V6X6H1-F1
#
_cell.length_a   1.000
_cell.length_b   1.000
_cell.length_c   1.000
_cell.angle_alpha   90.00
_cell.angle_beta   90.00
_cell.angle_gamma   90.00
#
_symmetry.space_group_name_H-M   'P 1'
#
loop_
_entity.id
_entity.type
_entity.pdbx_description
1 polymer ?
#
loop_
_entity_poly.entity_id
_entity_poly.type
_entity_poly.pdbx_seq_one_letter_code
_entity_poly.pdbx_strand_id
1 'polypeptide(L)'
;MSFKDYEYKRPNIKELKEKFTVALEKFDNAKTVEEQKQVINSINEIRNDFGTMGNLCYIRHSVDTTDAFYKEEQDFFDEFSPVVQGYGTKYYNALIHSPFREELEAYYGKQLFALAECDLKTYSDEVVKDLQLENK
;
A
#
# COMPACT_ATOMS: atom_id res chain seq x y z
N MET A 1 -13.28 15.57 18.47
CA MET A 1 -12.06 14.86 18.06
C MET A 1 -11.27 15.80 17.17
N SER A 2 -10.04 16.10 17.55
CA SER A 2 -9.10 16.99 16.86
C SER A 2 -7.95 16.19 16.26
N PHE A 3 -7.16 16.81 15.39
CA PHE A 3 -5.97 16.16 14.79
C PHE A 3 -4.96 15.66 15.83
N LYS A 4 -4.85 16.37 16.97
CA LYS A 4 -3.95 15.98 18.07
C LYS A 4 -4.39 14.68 18.75
N ASP A 5 -5.67 14.32 18.65
CA ASP A 5 -6.24 13.12 19.25
C ASP A 5 -6.08 11.87 18.37
N TYR A 6 -5.51 12.01 17.16
CA TYR A 6 -5.33 10.86 16.27
C TYR A 6 -4.18 9.99 16.78
N GLU A 7 -4.46 8.74 17.10
CA GLU A 7 -3.44 7.84 17.65
C GLU A 7 -2.46 7.42 16.55
N TYR A 8 -1.16 7.60 16.83
CA TYR A 8 -0.10 7.07 15.99
C TYR A 8 0.38 5.74 16.57
N LYS A 9 0.48 4.72 15.71
CA LYS A 9 1.08 3.43 16.05
C LYS A 9 1.89 2.94 14.86
N ARG A 10 3.18 2.66 15.08
CA ARG A 10 4.08 2.13 14.05
C ARG A 10 3.47 0.85 13.43
N PRO A 11 3.31 0.78 12.09
CA PRO A 11 2.80 -0.42 11.42
C PRO A 11 3.69 -1.64 11.64
N ASN A 12 3.09 -2.81 11.88
CA ASN A 12 3.82 -4.07 11.91
C ASN A 12 3.99 -4.62 10.49
N ILE A 13 5.18 -4.48 9.92
CA ILE A 13 5.48 -4.90 8.54
C ILE A 13 5.32 -6.41 8.34
N LYS A 14 5.61 -7.22 9.36
CA LYS A 14 5.44 -8.67 9.27
C LYS A 14 3.96 -9.04 9.15
N GLU A 15 3.12 -8.48 10.02
CA GLU A 15 1.67 -8.69 9.96
C GLU A 15 1.08 -8.13 8.66
N LEU A 16 1.54 -6.97 8.21
CA LEU A 16 1.11 -6.37 6.94
C LEU A 16 1.42 -7.30 5.77
N LYS A 17 2.65 -7.84 5.70
CA LYS A 17 3.06 -8.79 4.67
C LYS A 17 2.18 -10.04 4.67
N GLU A 18 1.91 -10.60 5.85
CA GLU A 18 1.05 -11.78 5.98
C GLU A 18 -0.38 -11.50 5.50
N LYS A 19 -0.98 -10.38 5.95
CA LYS A 19 -2.32 -9.95 5.51
C LYS A 19 -2.39 -9.73 4.01
N PHE A 20 -1.41 -9.04 3.43
CA PHE A 20 -1.35 -8.80 1.98
C PHE A 20 -1.22 -10.09 1.18
N THR A 21 -0.35 -11.01 1.62
CA THR A 21 -0.13 -12.29 0.93
C THR A 21 -1.41 -13.11 0.92
N VAL A 22 -2.10 -13.20 2.05
CA VAL A 22 -3.40 -13.91 2.16
C VAL A 22 -4.47 -13.24 1.29
N ALA A 23 -4.50 -11.91 1.25
CA ALA A 23 -5.45 -11.20 0.40
C ALA A 23 -5.20 -11.44 -1.09
N LEU A 24 -3.94 -11.41 -1.54
CA LEU A 24 -3.58 -11.72 -2.92
C LEU A 24 -3.93 -13.16 -3.31
N GLU A 25 -3.64 -14.13 -2.43
CA GLU A 25 -4.01 -15.52 -2.67
C GLU A 25 -5.54 -15.69 -2.81
N LYS A 26 -6.33 -14.97 -2.01
CA LYS A 26 -7.79 -14.94 -2.17
C LYS A 26 -8.23 -14.26 -3.46
N PHE A 27 -7.52 -13.24 -3.91
CA PHE A 27 -7.81 -12.54 -5.16
C PHE A 27 -7.62 -13.46 -6.37
N ASP A 28 -6.51 -14.21 -6.39
CA ASP A 28 -6.16 -15.13 -7.48
C ASP A 28 -7.08 -16.37 -7.51
N ASN A 29 -7.52 -16.84 -6.35
CA ASN A 29 -8.41 -18.00 -6.22
C ASN A 29 -9.91 -17.65 -6.29
N ALA A 30 -10.25 -16.37 -6.46
CA ALA A 30 -11.64 -15.93 -6.55
C ALA A 30 -12.33 -16.53 -7.78
N LYS A 31 -13.54 -17.06 -7.58
CA LYS A 31 -14.34 -17.73 -8.62
C LYS A 31 -15.36 -16.80 -9.25
N THR A 32 -15.55 -15.62 -8.68
CA THR A 32 -16.49 -14.62 -9.16
C THR A 32 -15.90 -13.21 -9.04
N VAL A 33 -16.38 -12.29 -9.87
CA VAL A 33 -16.02 -10.87 -9.78
C VAL A 33 -16.38 -10.27 -8.41
N GLU A 34 -17.46 -10.74 -7.77
CA GLU A 34 -17.88 -10.24 -6.46
C GLU A 34 -16.90 -10.64 -5.36
N GLU A 35 -16.37 -11.86 -5.39
CA GLU A 35 -15.29 -12.28 -4.50
C GLU A 35 -14.05 -11.41 -4.68
N GLN A 36 -13.66 -11.10 -5.93
CA GLN A 36 -12.54 -10.19 -6.18
C GLN A 36 -12.79 -8.78 -5.65
N LYS A 37 -14.00 -8.23 -5.78
CA LYS A 37 -14.36 -6.91 -5.21
C LYS A 37 -14.23 -6.89 -3.69
N GLN A 38 -14.69 -7.95 -3.01
CA GLN A 38 -14.54 -8.07 -1.55
C GLN A 38 -13.07 -8.12 -1.15
N VAL A 39 -12.24 -8.85 -1.91
CA VAL A 39 -10.80 -8.92 -1.66
C VAL A 39 -10.13 -7.57 -1.94
N ILE A 40 -10.49 -6.85 -3.00
CA ILE A 40 -10.01 -5.49 -3.29
C ILE A 40 -10.29 -4.55 -2.11
N ASN A 41 -11.48 -4.63 -1.50
CA ASN A 41 -11.80 -3.84 -0.32
C ASN A 41 -10.85 -4.14 0.85
N SER A 42 -10.60 -5.42 1.15
CA SER A 42 -9.64 -5.81 2.20
C SER A 42 -8.19 -5.37 1.90
N ILE A 43 -7.76 -5.42 0.63
CA ILE A 43 -6.45 -4.90 0.22
C ILE A 43 -6.39 -3.39 0.46
N ASN A 44 -7.44 -2.66 0.10
CA ASN A 44 -7.52 -1.22 0.31
C ASN A 44 -7.56 -0.85 1.79
N GLU A 45 -8.21 -1.63 2.66
CA GLU A 45 -8.16 -1.45 4.12
C GLU A 45 -6.72 -1.56 4.64
N ILE A 46 -5.98 -2.58 4.24
CA ILE A 46 -4.57 -2.74 4.65
C ILE A 46 -3.72 -1.56 4.18
N ARG A 47 -3.93 -1.08 2.94
CA ARG A 47 -3.24 0.11 2.39
C ARG A 47 -3.61 1.39 3.14
N ASN A 48 -4.88 1.56 3.47
CA ASN A 48 -5.39 2.72 4.18
C ASN A 48 -4.86 2.78 5.62
N ASP A 49 -4.76 1.64 6.31
CA ASP A 49 -4.20 1.57 7.66
C ASP A 49 -2.72 2.00 7.66
N PHE A 50 -1.93 1.45 6.72
CA PHE A 50 -0.52 1.83 6.55
C PHE A 50 -0.37 3.31 6.18
N GLY A 51 -1.15 3.78 5.21
CA GLY A 51 -1.14 5.16 4.75
C GLY A 51 -1.59 6.15 5.83
N THR A 52 -2.52 5.77 6.70
CA THR A 52 -2.96 6.60 7.83
C THR A 52 -1.81 6.87 8.78
N MET A 53 -1.09 5.81 9.18
CA MET A 53 0.05 5.95 10.09
C MET A 53 1.21 6.72 9.43
N GLY A 54 1.48 6.45 8.15
CA GLY A 54 2.49 7.19 7.38
C GLY A 54 2.19 8.69 7.29
N ASN A 55 0.94 9.07 6.98
CA ASN A 55 0.54 10.46 6.92
C ASN A 55 0.61 11.15 8.30
N LEU A 56 0.20 10.47 9.37
CA LEU A 56 0.33 11.01 10.73
C LEU A 56 1.79 11.28 11.10
N CYS A 57 2.68 10.34 10.79
CA CYS A 57 4.12 10.50 10.99
C CYS A 57 4.66 11.68 10.17
N TYR A 58 4.40 11.70 8.86
CA TYR A 58 4.88 12.73 7.95
C TYR A 58 4.47 14.13 8.40
N ILE A 59 3.19 14.34 8.71
CA ILE A 59 2.69 15.65 9.15
C ILE A 59 3.38 16.06 10.47
N ARG A 60 3.45 15.16 11.46
CA ARG A 60 4.02 15.49 12.77
C ARG A 60 5.53 15.73 12.71
N HIS A 61 6.25 14.95 11.91
CA HIS A 61 7.67 15.17 11.62
C HIS A 61 7.91 16.51 10.91
N SER A 62 7.12 16.82 9.87
CA SER A 62 7.29 18.07 9.11
C SER A 62 6.99 19.34 9.92
N VAL A 63 6.13 19.24 10.96
CA VAL A 63 5.82 20.34 11.86
C VAL A 63 6.98 20.65 12.81
N ASP A 64 7.69 19.62 13.29
CA ASP A 64 8.90 19.76 14.11
C ASP A 64 9.91 18.66 13.74
N THR A 65 10.85 19.00 12.87
CA THR A 65 11.90 18.08 12.40
C THR A 65 12.95 17.77 13.47
N THR A 66 12.90 18.43 14.63
CA THR A 66 13.80 18.17 15.76
C THR A 66 13.21 17.19 16.77
N ASP A 67 11.93 16.82 16.63
CA ASP A 67 11.31 15.75 17.39
C ASP A 67 11.96 14.41 17.02
N ALA A 68 12.74 13.86 17.96
CA ALA A 68 13.49 12.63 17.77
C ALA A 68 12.57 11.40 17.56
N PHE A 69 11.37 11.40 18.15
CA PHE A 69 10.43 10.29 17.97
C PHE A 69 9.92 10.28 16.53
N TYR A 70 9.34 11.38 16.05
CA TYR A 70 8.83 11.42 14.68
C TYR A 70 9.92 11.39 13.61
N LYS A 71 11.16 11.78 13.95
CA LYS A 71 12.31 11.54 13.09
C LYS A 71 12.59 10.04 12.91
N GLU A 72 12.64 9.26 13.99
CA GLU A 72 12.85 7.81 13.90
C GLU A 72 11.69 7.11 13.17
N GLU A 73 10.45 7.55 13.41
CA GLU A 73 9.30 7.03 12.69
C GLU A 73 9.35 7.37 11.19
N GLN A 74 9.81 8.57 10.81
CA GLN A 74 10.00 8.93 9.41
C GLN A 74 11.08 8.04 8.76
N ASP A 75 12.23 7.87 9.42
CA ASP A 75 13.30 6.97 8.96
C ASP A 75 12.76 5.53 8.73
N PHE A 76 11.83 5.06 9.58
CA PHE A 76 11.13 3.79 9.39
C PHE A 76 10.25 3.78 8.13
N PHE A 77 9.45 4.82 7.89
CA PHE A 77 8.64 4.89 6.68
C PHE A 77 9.51 4.98 5.42
N ASP A 78 10.64 5.69 5.47
CA ASP A 78 11.57 5.81 4.34
C ASP A 78 12.16 4.45 3.96
N GLU A 79 12.45 3.60 4.96
CA GLU A 79 12.96 2.24 4.76
C GLU A 79 11.89 1.24 4.30
N PHE A 80 10.66 1.30 4.86
CA PHE A 80 9.66 0.26 4.63
C PHE A 80 8.59 0.60 3.61
N SER A 81 8.39 1.87 3.24
CA SER A 81 7.42 2.24 2.19
C SER A 81 7.72 1.59 0.83
N PRO A 82 8.99 1.49 0.37
CA PRO A 82 9.32 0.76 -0.86
C PRO A 82 8.95 -0.73 -0.79
N VAL A 83 9.08 -1.35 0.40
CA VAL A 83 8.69 -2.75 0.60
C VAL A 83 7.17 -2.91 0.47
N VAL A 84 6.39 -1.97 1.02
CA VAL A 84 4.93 -1.97 0.93
C VAL A 84 4.47 -1.69 -0.50
N GLN A 85 5.16 -0.80 -1.22
CA GLN A 85 4.92 -0.55 -2.65
C GLN A 85 5.01 -1.85 -3.45
N GLY A 86 6.01 -2.70 -3.19
CA GLY A 86 6.13 -4.00 -3.87
C GLY A 86 4.91 -4.92 -3.70
N TYR A 87 4.24 -4.89 -2.55
CA TYR A 87 2.98 -5.62 -2.37
C TYR A 87 1.83 -5.00 -3.17
N GLY A 88 1.78 -3.66 -3.24
CA GLY A 88 0.86 -2.92 -4.10
C GLY A 88 1.06 -3.23 -5.59
N THR A 89 2.30 -3.30 -6.05
CA THR A 89 2.64 -3.67 -7.44
C THR A 89 2.21 -5.11 -7.75
N LYS A 90 2.39 -6.05 -6.81
CA LYS A 90 1.86 -7.43 -6.97
C LYS A 90 0.34 -7.45 -7.10
N TYR A 91 -0.36 -6.65 -6.30
CA TYR A 91 -1.80 -6.45 -6.42
C TYR A 91 -2.18 -5.88 -7.79
N TYR A 92 -1.52 -4.83 -8.26
CA TYR A 92 -1.79 -4.24 -9.56
C TYR A 92 -1.53 -5.21 -10.72
N ASN A 93 -0.49 -6.05 -10.60
CA ASN A 93 -0.23 -7.10 -11.57
C ASN A 93 -1.37 -8.13 -11.61
N ALA A 94 -1.83 -8.60 -10.45
CA ALA A 94 -2.96 -9.52 -10.37
C ALA A 94 -4.26 -8.89 -10.91
N LEU A 95 -4.50 -7.61 -10.61
CA LEU A 95 -5.66 -6.86 -11.08
C LEU A 95 -5.73 -6.77 -12.61
N ILE A 96 -4.61 -6.41 -13.25
CA ILE A 96 -4.53 -6.25 -14.72
C ILE A 96 -4.69 -7.58 -15.46
N HIS A 97 -4.23 -8.68 -14.86
CA HIS A 97 -4.31 -10.02 -15.42
C HIS A 97 -5.51 -10.83 -14.92
N SER A 98 -6.43 -10.20 -14.18
CA SER A 98 -7.61 -10.89 -13.67
C SER A 98 -8.47 -11.41 -14.82
N PRO A 99 -9.00 -12.66 -14.73
CA PRO A 99 -9.97 -13.16 -15.69
C PRO A 99 -11.28 -12.34 -15.70
N PHE A 100 -11.55 -11.57 -14.64
CA PHE A 100 -12.72 -10.69 -14.50
C PHE A 100 -12.39 -9.21 -14.77
N ARG A 101 -11.31 -8.92 -15.51
CA ARG A 101 -10.84 -7.56 -15.77
C ARG A 101 -11.94 -6.64 -16.31
N GLU A 102 -12.68 -7.09 -17.32
CA GLU A 102 -13.71 -6.26 -17.98
C GLU A 102 -14.83 -5.88 -17.00
N GLU A 103 -15.27 -6.82 -16.16
CA GLU A 103 -16.30 -6.57 -15.15
C GLU A 103 -15.81 -5.67 -14.01
N LEU A 104 -14.54 -5.82 -13.61
CA LEU A 104 -13.91 -4.93 -12.65
C LEU A 104 -13.73 -3.52 -13.22
N GLU A 105 -13.34 -3.40 -14.48
CA GLU A 105 -13.18 -2.13 -15.19
C GLU A 105 -14.51 -1.40 -15.38
N ALA A 106 -15.59 -2.14 -15.68
CA ALA A 106 -16.93 -1.59 -15.73
C ALA A 106 -17.40 -1.04 -14.37
N TYR A 107 -16.96 -1.65 -13.26
CA TYR A 107 -17.37 -1.24 -11.91
C TYR A 107 -16.49 -0.10 -11.33
N TYR A 108 -15.17 -0.23 -11.39
CA TYR A 108 -14.22 0.74 -10.82
C TYR A 108 -13.79 1.83 -11.80
N GLY A 109 -14.03 1.64 -13.09
CA GLY A 109 -13.60 2.51 -14.17
C GLY A 109 -12.17 2.24 -14.66
N LYS A 110 -11.94 2.51 -15.95
CA LYS A 110 -10.64 2.35 -16.64
C LYS A 110 -9.46 3.08 -16.01
N GLN A 111 -9.74 4.14 -15.25
CA GLN A 111 -8.68 4.94 -14.62
C GLN A 111 -7.89 4.13 -13.59
N LEU A 112 -8.53 3.22 -12.86
CA LEU A 112 -7.84 2.34 -11.92
C LEU A 112 -6.79 1.48 -12.65
N PHE A 113 -7.16 0.92 -13.79
CA PHE A 113 -6.30 0.07 -14.60
C PHE A 113 -5.17 0.88 -15.26
N ALA A 114 -5.45 2.08 -15.73
CA ALA A 114 -4.42 2.99 -16.26
C ALA A 114 -3.37 3.35 -15.18
N LEU A 115 -3.80 3.63 -13.95
CA LEU A 115 -2.90 3.88 -12.83
C LEU A 115 -2.07 2.64 -12.47
N ALA A 116 -2.72 1.47 -12.45
CA ALA A 116 -2.06 0.18 -12.20
C ALA A 116 -0.97 -0.09 -13.25
N GLU A 117 -1.25 0.13 -14.54
CA GLU A 117 -0.29 -0.07 -15.62
C GLU A 117 0.91 0.89 -15.52
N CYS A 118 0.70 2.10 -15.01
CA CYS A 118 1.79 3.03 -14.72
C CYS A 118 2.64 2.55 -13.53
N ASP A 119 2.00 2.13 -12.44
CA ASP A 119 2.69 1.65 -11.23
C ASP A 119 3.63 0.49 -11.52
N LEU A 120 3.18 -0.49 -12.33
CA LEU A 120 3.99 -1.64 -12.76
C LEU A 120 5.30 -1.27 -13.47
N LYS A 121 5.40 -0.06 -14.05
CA LYS A 121 6.61 0.41 -14.74
C LYS A 121 7.63 1.05 -13.79
N THR A 122 7.25 1.29 -12.53
CA THR A 122 8.03 2.07 -11.56
C THR A 122 8.69 1.25 -10.47
N TYR A 123 8.37 -0.04 -10.37
CA TYR A 123 8.85 -0.91 -9.30
C TYR A 123 9.42 -2.23 -9.84
N SER A 124 10.55 -2.65 -9.27
CA SER A 124 11.07 -4.01 -9.32
C SER A 124 11.74 -4.37 -8.00
N ASP A 125 11.81 -5.66 -7.66
CA ASP A 125 12.47 -6.09 -6.41
C ASP A 125 13.97 -5.72 -6.37
N GLU A 126 14.60 -5.47 -7.54
CA GLU A 126 16.00 -5.07 -7.64
C GLU A 126 16.26 -3.62 -7.21
N VAL A 127 15.29 -2.71 -7.45
CA VAL A 127 15.45 -1.27 -7.15
C VAL A 127 15.07 -0.90 -5.71
N VAL A 128 14.62 -1.84 -4.89
CA VAL A 128 14.16 -1.58 -3.51
C VAL A 128 15.22 -0.86 -2.68
N LYS A 129 16.50 -1.27 -2.80
CA LYS A 129 17.59 -0.62 -2.05
C LYS A 129 17.85 0.80 -2.51
N ASP A 130 17.69 1.08 -3.80
CA ASP A 130 17.86 2.41 -4.36
C ASP A 130 16.72 3.33 -3.91
N LEU A 131 15.48 2.83 -3.89
CA LEU A 131 14.32 3.56 -3.36
C LEU A 131 14.45 3.86 -1.86
N GLN A 132 15.00 2.93 -1.08
CA GLN A 132 15.29 3.15 0.35
C GLN A 132 16.38 4.20 0.57
N LEU A 133 17.31 4.35 -0.37
CA LEU A 133 18.34 5.38 -0.32
C LEU A 133 17.78 6.73 -0.77
N GLU A 134 16.92 6.76 -1.78
CA GLU A 134 16.25 7.96 -2.28
C GLU A 134 15.35 8.62 -1.22
N ASN A 135 14.68 7.81 -0.39
CA ASN A 135 13.80 8.33 0.66
C ASN A 135 14.55 8.94 1.87
N LYS A 136 15.86 8.70 2.02
CA LYS A 136 16.67 9.18 3.15
C LYS A 136 17.31 10.53 2.88
#